data_AF-A0A7V2K6N9-F1
#
_entry.id   AF-A0A7V2K6N9-F1
#
_cell.length_a   1.000
_cell.length_b   1.000
_cell.length_c   1.000
_cell.angle_alpha   90.00
_cell.angle_beta   90.00
_cell.angle_gamma   90.00
#
_symmetry.space_group_name_H-M   'P 1'
#
loop_
_entity.id
_entity.type
_entity.pdbx_description
1 polymer ?
#
loop_
_entity_poly.entity_id
_entity_poly.type
_entity_poly.pdbx_seq_one_letter_code
_entity_poly.pdbx_strand_id
1 'polypeptide(L)'
;MKKVCVVIPAYNEENKIGEVVERINKIGEVEEIIVVDDGSTDSTALEAEKKGATVLKHPKNIGKGKALLTGFKYAIEKGYESVITMDGDGQHLPEEIPSFLKVADKADIIVGSRMQKPEGMPPIRFFTNLL
;
A
#
# COMPACT_ATOMS: atom_id res chain seq x y z
N MET A 1 9.95 18.84 2.48
CA MET A 1 9.27 17.77 1.72
C MET A 1 8.02 17.43 2.50
N LYS A 2 6.90 17.18 1.81
CA LYS A 2 5.68 16.68 2.48
C LYS A 2 6.01 15.36 3.16
N LYS A 3 5.56 15.16 4.40
CA LYS A 3 5.69 13.84 5.06
C LYS A 3 4.75 12.84 4.39
N VAL A 4 5.29 11.81 3.76
CA VAL A 4 4.54 10.78 3.03
C VAL A 4 4.66 9.44 3.73
N CYS A 5 3.53 8.78 3.95
CA CYS A 5 3.51 7.38 4.38
C CYS A 5 2.89 6.49 3.30
N VAL A 6 3.24 5.21 3.33
CA VAL A 6 2.55 4.17 2.55
C VAL A 6 1.63 3.39 3.49
N VAL A 7 0.36 3.22 3.10
CA VAL A 7 -0.62 2.39 3.83
C VAL A 7 -0.93 1.14 3.00
N ILE A 8 -0.76 -0.03 3.62
CA ILE A 8 -0.94 -1.34 3.00
C ILE A 8 -1.94 -2.16 3.83
N PRO A 9 -3.20 -2.32 3.40
CA PRO A 9 -4.08 -3.31 4.00
C PRO A 9 -3.60 -4.72 3.62
N ALA A 10 -3.53 -5.62 4.59
CA ALA A 10 -3.08 -6.99 4.39
C ALA A 10 -3.99 -7.98 5.12
N TYR A 11 -4.25 -9.13 4.50
CA TYR A 11 -4.96 -10.26 5.11
C TYR A 11 -4.44 -11.56 4.50
N ASN A 12 -3.73 -12.35 5.30
CA ASN A 12 -3.08 -13.60 4.90
C ASN A 12 -2.12 -13.45 3.70
N GLU A 13 -1.17 -12.53 3.80
CA GLU A 13 -0.16 -12.17 2.80
C GLU A 13 1.28 -12.54 3.24
N GLU A 14 1.48 -13.53 4.11
CA GLU A 14 2.79 -13.84 4.70
C GLU A 14 3.91 -14.06 3.67
N ASN A 15 3.55 -14.58 2.48
CA ASN A 15 4.51 -14.89 1.42
C ASN A 15 4.92 -13.67 0.57
N LYS A 16 4.23 -12.53 0.72
CA LYS A 16 4.38 -11.37 -0.16
C LYS A 16 4.67 -10.08 0.58
N ILE A 17 4.04 -9.87 1.73
CA ILE A 17 4.10 -8.58 2.43
C ILE A 17 5.52 -8.16 2.77
N GLY A 18 6.38 -9.09 3.18
CA GLY A 18 7.77 -8.80 3.51
C GLY A 18 8.58 -8.30 2.30
N GLU A 19 8.36 -8.87 1.12
CA GLU A 19 8.99 -8.41 -0.12
C GLU A 19 8.51 -7.01 -0.51
N VAL A 20 7.21 -6.74 -0.38
CA VAL A 20 6.62 -5.42 -0.66
C VAL A 20 7.23 -4.36 0.24
N VAL A 21 7.29 -4.60 1.56
CA VAL A 21 7.89 -3.67 2.54
C VAL A 21 9.38 -3.45 2.23
N GLU A 22 10.12 -4.50 1.93
CA GLU A 22 11.54 -4.40 1.58
C GLU A 22 11.77 -3.55 0.32
N ARG A 23 10.95 -3.74 -0.71
CA ARG A 23 11.03 -2.98 -1.97
C ARG A 23 10.70 -1.51 -1.75
N ILE A 24 9.70 -1.18 -0.94
CA ILE A 24 9.39 0.22 -0.59
C ILE A 24 10.55 0.85 0.18
N ASN A 25 11.13 0.15 1.16
CA ASN A 25 12.28 0.66 1.93
C ASN A 25 13.49 0.98 1.06
N LYS A 26 13.74 0.20 -0.01
CA LYS A 26 14.84 0.45 -0.95
C LYS A 26 14.71 1.76 -1.74
N ILE A 27 13.51 2.32 -1.82
CA ILE A 27 13.26 3.60 -2.51
C ILE A 27 13.82 4.76 -1.68
N GLY A 28 13.65 4.71 -0.35
CA GLY A 28 14.20 5.72 0.57
C GLY A 28 13.51 7.09 0.53
N GLU A 29 12.36 7.22 -0.15
CA GLU A 29 11.60 8.47 -0.29
C GLU A 29 10.27 8.47 0.50
N VAL A 30 10.06 7.50 1.40
CA VAL A 30 8.87 7.36 2.23
C VAL A 30 9.29 7.35 3.70
N GLU A 31 8.62 8.14 4.54
CA GLU A 31 8.95 8.26 5.96
C GLU A 31 8.52 7.05 6.80
N GLU A 32 7.39 6.44 6.48
CA GLU A 32 6.87 5.27 7.21
C GLU A 32 6.04 4.36 6.29
N ILE A 33 6.20 3.05 6.49
CA ILE A 33 5.37 2.01 5.87
C ILE A 33 4.45 1.48 6.95
N ILE A 34 3.14 1.67 6.75
CA ILE A 34 2.10 1.26 7.67
C ILE A 34 1.37 0.07 7.06
N VAL A 35 1.57 -1.12 7.63
CA VAL A 35 0.79 -2.31 7.27
C VAL A 35 -0.36 -2.45 8.24
N VAL A 36 -1.59 -2.52 7.71
CA VAL A 36 -2.79 -2.80 8.51
C VAL A 36 -3.16 -4.26 8.32
N ASP A 37 -2.77 -5.09 9.28
CA ASP A 37 -3.12 -6.50 9.32
C ASP A 37 -4.59 -6.66 9.75
N ASP A 38 -5.45 -7.01 8.80
CA ASP A 38 -6.88 -7.16 8.99
C ASP A 38 -7.23 -8.53 9.60
N GLY A 39 -6.57 -8.88 10.71
CA GLY A 39 -6.81 -10.10 11.46
C GLY A 39 -6.36 -11.37 10.74
N SER A 40 -5.16 -11.37 10.15
CA SER A 40 -4.56 -12.56 9.53
C SER A 40 -4.38 -13.70 10.53
N THR A 41 -4.44 -14.93 10.02
CA THR A 41 -4.19 -16.17 10.78
C THR A 41 -2.79 -16.74 10.55
N ASP A 42 -2.02 -16.12 9.67
CA ASP A 42 -0.69 -16.52 9.22
C ASP A 42 0.39 -15.55 9.76
N SER A 43 1.59 -15.59 9.19
CA SER A 43 2.72 -14.76 9.64
C SER A 43 2.75 -13.33 9.06
N THR A 44 1.67 -12.85 8.41
CA THR A 44 1.64 -11.54 7.70
C THR A 44 2.20 -10.39 8.53
N ALA A 45 1.69 -10.18 9.74
CA ALA A 45 2.15 -9.11 10.60
C ALA A 45 3.63 -9.24 10.97
N LEU A 46 4.07 -10.46 11.27
CA LEU A 46 5.45 -10.73 11.66
C LEU A 46 6.42 -10.45 10.49
N GLU A 47 6.07 -10.87 9.28
CA GLU A 47 6.90 -10.65 8.09
C GLU A 47 6.98 -9.16 7.71
N ALA A 48 5.90 -8.40 7.92
CA ALA A 48 5.92 -6.95 7.77
C ALA A 48 6.81 -6.26 8.81
N GLU A 49 6.66 -6.59 10.11
CA GLU A 49 7.46 -6.04 11.21
C GLU A 49 8.95 -6.32 11.01
N LYS A 50 9.32 -7.55 10.64
CA LYS A 50 10.72 -7.95 10.37
C LYS A 50 11.39 -7.09 9.31
N LYS A 51 10.61 -6.55 8.37
CA LYS A 51 11.09 -5.73 7.25
C LYS A 51 11.01 -4.24 7.55
N GLY A 52 10.61 -3.84 8.76
CA GLY A 52 10.62 -2.47 9.24
C GLY A 52 9.32 -1.70 9.05
N ALA A 53 8.20 -2.39 8.76
CA ALA A 53 6.89 -1.72 8.75
C ALA A 53 6.35 -1.54 10.16
N THR A 54 5.62 -0.45 10.38
CA THR A 54 4.71 -0.31 11.51
C THR A 54 3.46 -1.11 11.23
N VAL A 55 3.07 -2.00 12.15
CA VAL A 55 1.90 -2.87 11.96
C VAL A 55 0.77 -2.51 12.91
N LEU A 56 -0.39 -2.22 12.33
CA LEU A 56 -1.66 -2.04 13.03
C LEU A 56 -2.50 -3.30 12.86
N LYS A 57 -2.92 -3.93 13.97
CA LYS A 57 -3.61 -5.23 13.93
C LYS A 57 -5.08 -5.08 14.28
N HIS A 58 -5.95 -5.60 13.43
CA HIS A 58 -7.34 -5.84 13.79
C HIS A 58 -7.49 -7.21 14.48
N PRO A 59 -8.41 -7.35 15.45
CA PRO A 59 -8.62 -8.63 16.14
C PRO A 59 -9.26 -9.71 15.26
N LYS A 60 -9.86 -9.31 14.14
CA LYS A 60 -10.47 -10.17 13.12
C LYS A 60 -10.57 -9.42 11.80
N ASN A 61 -10.76 -10.13 10.71
CA ASN A 61 -11.05 -9.54 9.41
C ASN A 61 -12.35 -8.73 9.44
N ILE A 62 -12.24 -7.44 9.12
CA ILE A 62 -13.36 -6.51 9.01
C ILE A 62 -13.41 -5.80 7.64
N GLY A 63 -12.56 -6.22 6.71
CA GLY A 63 -12.54 -5.83 5.31
C GLY A 63 -11.48 -4.76 4.99
N LYS A 64 -10.93 -4.84 3.76
CA LYS A 64 -9.91 -3.94 3.20
C LYS A 64 -10.24 -2.45 3.40
N GLY A 65 -11.50 -2.05 3.20
CA GLY A 65 -11.92 -0.66 3.39
C GLY A 65 -11.77 -0.19 4.84
N LYS A 66 -12.07 -1.05 5.82
CA LYS A 66 -11.85 -0.74 7.25
C LYS A 66 -10.37 -0.70 7.59
N ALA A 67 -9.57 -1.60 7.02
CA ALA A 67 -8.12 -1.56 7.15
C ALA A 67 -7.51 -0.25 6.62
N LEU A 68 -7.94 0.21 5.44
CA LEU A 68 -7.54 1.51 4.90
C LEU A 68 -7.95 2.67 5.81
N LEU A 69 -9.19 2.68 6.33
CA LEU A 69 -9.64 3.70 7.27
C LEU A 69 -8.78 3.75 8.55
N THR A 70 -8.40 2.59 9.09
CA THR A 70 -7.47 2.50 10.23
C THR A 70 -6.11 3.12 9.90
N GLY A 71 -5.55 2.79 8.73
CA GLY A 71 -4.28 3.34 8.26
C GLY A 71 -4.34 4.86 8.06
N PHE A 72 -5.41 5.37 7.43
CA PHE A 72 -5.61 6.81 7.26
C PHE A 72 -5.75 7.54 8.59
N LYS A 73 -6.48 6.97 9.54
CA LYS A 73 -6.63 7.55 10.88
C LYS A 73 -5.27 7.67 11.57
N TYR A 74 -4.47 6.60 11.55
CA TYR A 74 -3.11 6.62 12.08
C TYR A 74 -2.24 7.65 11.38
N ALA A 75 -2.33 7.74 10.04
CA ALA A 75 -1.54 8.68 9.27
C ALA A 75 -1.85 10.14 9.65
N ILE A 76 -3.14 10.47 9.81
CA ILE A 76 -3.61 11.78 10.27
C ILE A 76 -3.09 12.07 11.68
N GLU A 77 -3.20 11.12 12.60
CA GLU A 77 -2.75 11.28 14.00
C GLU A 77 -1.23 11.50 14.11
N LYS A 78 -0.45 10.97 13.16
CA LYS A 78 1.01 11.16 13.06
C LYS A 78 1.41 12.43 12.30
N GLY A 79 0.46 13.13 11.68
CA GLY A 79 0.71 14.36 10.93
C GLY A 79 1.41 14.12 9.60
N TYR A 80 1.10 13.01 8.92
CA TYR A 80 1.47 12.84 7.51
C TYR A 80 0.61 13.75 6.63
N GLU A 81 1.23 14.31 5.59
CA GLU A 81 0.60 15.25 4.67
C GLU A 81 0.09 14.56 3.40
N SER A 82 0.58 13.36 3.11
CA SER A 82 0.15 12.57 1.96
C SER A 82 0.25 11.07 2.26
N VAL A 83 -0.65 10.30 1.67
CA VAL A 83 -0.71 8.85 1.82
C VAL A 83 -0.69 8.21 0.43
N ILE A 84 0.19 7.24 0.24
CA ILE A 84 0.13 6.33 -0.90
C ILE A 84 -0.50 5.02 -0.41
N THR A 85 -1.56 4.57 -1.08
CA THR A 85 -2.16 3.25 -0.80
C THR A 85 -1.60 2.19 -1.73
N MET A 86 -1.19 1.05 -1.18
CA MET A 86 -0.72 -0.09 -1.97
C MET A 86 -1.30 -1.41 -1.48
N ASP A 87 -1.34 -2.43 -2.34
CA ASP A 87 -1.80 -3.77 -1.96
C ASP A 87 -0.62 -4.63 -1.49
N GLY A 88 -0.88 -5.52 -0.52
CA GLY A 88 0.14 -6.42 0.06
C GLY A 88 0.53 -7.61 -0.81
N ASP A 89 -0.19 -7.86 -1.91
CA ASP A 89 -0.04 -9.03 -2.78
C ASP A 89 1.10 -8.91 -3.83
N GLY A 90 1.71 -7.72 -3.92
CA GLY A 90 2.80 -7.43 -4.85
C GLY A 90 2.36 -7.11 -6.29
N GLN A 91 1.07 -6.90 -6.56
CA GLN A 91 0.59 -6.50 -7.89
C GLN A 91 0.94 -5.05 -8.24
N HIS A 92 1.18 -4.20 -7.24
CA HIS A 92 1.70 -2.86 -7.44
C HIS A 92 3.22 -2.89 -7.48
N LEU A 93 3.81 -2.02 -8.30
CA LEU A 93 5.26 -1.82 -8.35
C LEU A 93 5.62 -0.70 -7.37
N PRO A 94 6.27 -0.98 -6.22
CA PRO A 94 6.77 0.07 -5.34
C PRO A 94 7.65 1.08 -6.06
N GLU A 95 8.39 0.64 -7.08
CA GLU A 95 9.30 1.47 -7.87
C GLU A 95 8.60 2.61 -8.62
N GLU A 96 7.26 2.62 -8.68
CA GLU A 96 6.47 3.72 -9.19
C GLU A 96 6.22 4.82 -8.16
N ILE A 97 6.42 4.60 -6.85
CA ILE A 97 6.22 5.64 -5.81
C ILE A 97 6.89 6.97 -6.18
N PRO A 98 8.15 7.03 -6.66
CA PRO A 98 8.78 8.28 -7.08
C PRO A 98 8.03 9.02 -8.20
N SER A 99 7.31 8.30 -9.07
CA SER A 99 6.50 8.94 -10.13
C SER A 99 5.28 9.66 -9.56
N PHE A 100 4.67 9.12 -8.50
CA PHE A 100 3.60 9.78 -7.74
C PHE A 100 4.12 10.98 -6.96
N LEU A 101 5.26 10.85 -6.27
CA LEU A 101 5.85 11.94 -5.50
C LEU A 101 6.17 13.18 -6.36
N LYS A 102 6.62 12.98 -7.60
CA LYS A 102 6.89 14.06 -8.57
C LYS A 102 5.66 14.89 -8.95
N VAL A 103 4.45 14.34 -8.77
CA VAL A 103 3.20 15.01 -9.12
C VAL A 103 2.28 15.24 -7.91
N ALA A 104 2.75 14.94 -6.69
CA ALA A 104 2.00 15.06 -5.44
C ALA A 104 1.46 16.46 -5.14
N ASP A 105 2.06 17.51 -5.73
CA ASP A 105 1.61 18.90 -5.58
C ASP A 105 0.65 19.36 -6.68
N LYS A 106 0.35 18.51 -7.67
CA LYS A 106 -0.46 18.87 -8.84
C LYS A 106 -1.95 18.55 -8.69
N ALA A 107 -2.32 17.70 -7.72
CA ALA A 107 -3.70 17.27 -7.49
C ALA A 107 -3.87 16.74 -6.06
N ASP A 108 -5.09 16.79 -5.55
CA ASP A 108 -5.45 16.22 -4.23
C ASP A 108 -5.53 14.69 -4.25
N ILE A 109 -5.83 14.10 -5.42
CA ILE A 109 -5.92 12.66 -5.63
C ILE A 109 -5.18 12.29 -6.92
N ILE A 110 -4.28 11.32 -6.82
CA ILE A 110 -3.52 10.78 -7.94
C ILE A 110 -3.81 9.28 -8.04
N VAL A 111 -4.19 8.82 -9.23
CA VAL A 111 -4.55 7.42 -9.47
C VAL A 111 -3.55 6.79 -10.44
N GLY A 112 -2.94 5.68 -10.01
CA GLY A 112 -2.14 4.83 -10.89
C GLY A 112 -3.03 4.10 -11.88
N SER A 113 -2.75 4.23 -13.18
CA SER A 113 -3.51 3.54 -14.22
C SER A 113 -2.60 2.62 -15.04
N ARG A 114 -3.02 1.36 -15.18
CA ARG A 114 -2.38 0.36 -16.05
C ARG A 114 -2.93 0.39 -17.48
N MET A 115 -3.96 1.19 -17.75
CA MET A 115 -4.66 1.19 -19.05
C MET A 115 -3.83 1.77 -20.19
N GLN A 116 -2.80 2.58 -19.90
CA GLN A 116 -1.89 3.11 -20.92
C GLN A 116 -0.91 2.06 -21.45
N LYS A 117 -0.69 0.96 -20.70
CA LYS A 117 0.16 -0.19 -21.08
C LYS A 117 -0.42 -1.49 -20.52
N PRO A 118 -1.49 -2.05 -21.12
CA PRO A 118 -2.20 -3.23 -20.59
C PRO A 118 -1.44 -4.56 -20.84
N GLU A 119 -0.13 -4.51 -21.08
CA GLU A 119 0.70 -5.68 -21.35
C GLU A 119 0.63 -6.66 -20.17
N GLY A 120 0.27 -7.92 -20.45
CA GLY A 120 0.10 -8.97 -19.44
C GLY A 120 -1.23 -8.94 -18.66
N MET A 121 -2.14 -8.00 -18.93
CA MET A 121 -3.46 -7.98 -18.31
C MET A 121 -4.37 -9.06 -18.92
N PRO A 122 -5.02 -9.93 -18.12
CA PRO A 122 -6.02 -10.86 -18.64
C PRO A 122 -7.13 -10.11 -19.40
N PRO A 123 -7.57 -10.59 -20.59
CA PRO A 123 -8.54 -9.86 -21.42
C PRO A 123 -9.80 -9.45 -20.67
N ILE A 124 -10.30 -10.30 -19.77
CA ILE A 124 -11.47 -9.99 -18.94
C ILE A 124 -11.26 -8.76 -18.05
N ARG A 125 -10.07 -8.58 -17.47
CA ARG A 125 -9.74 -7.41 -16.64
C ARG A 125 -9.60 -6.15 -17.48
N PHE A 126 -9.14 -6.26 -18.73
CA PHE A 126 -9.08 -5.12 -19.64
C PHE A 126 -10.48 -4.60 -19.96
N PHE A 127 -11.42 -5.49 -20.30
CA PHE A 127 -12.81 -5.11 -20.57
C PHE A 127 -13.51 -4.52 -19.35
N THR A 128 -13.31 -5.07 -18.15
CA THR A 128 -13.92 -4.51 -16.93
C THR A 128 -13.32 -3.19 -16.48
N ASN A 129 -12.09 -2.86 -16.89
CA ASN A 129 -11.46 -1.57 -16.60
C ASN A 129 -11.78 -0.48 -17.65
N LEU A 130 -12.43 -0.85 -18.75
CA LEU A 130 -12.87 0.04 -19.84
C LEU A 130 -14.30 0.58 -19.65
N LEU A 131 -15.13 -0.16 -18.90
CA LEU A 131 -16.50 0.19 -18.55
C LEU A 131 -16.54 0.97 -17.24
#